data_AF-A0A413NRL1-F1
#
_entry.id   AF-A0A413NRL1-F1
#
_cell.length_a   1.000
_cell.length_b   1.000
_cell.length_c   1.000
_cell.angle_alpha   90.00
_cell.angle_beta   90.00
_cell.angle_gamma   90.00
#
_symmetry.space_group_name_H-M   'P 1'
#
loop_
_entity.id
_entity.type
_entity.pdbx_description
1 polymer ?
#
loop_
_entity_poly.entity_id
_entity_poly.type
_entity_poly.pdbx_seq_one_letter_code
_entity_poly.pdbx_strand_id
1 'polypeptide(L)' 'MSKMDALQIYAAFLNMIEILDNYKLFKNSDGTHAIDVEIKGYKQSFKADDIYNLMNLLGDWLCKLPKSTWVEFNF' A
#
# COMPACT_ATOMS: atom_id res chain seq x y z
N MET A 1 6.66 -11.06 -19.38
CA MET A 1 5.77 -10.17 -18.63
C MET A 1 5.55 -8.91 -19.46
N SER A 2 4.35 -8.66 -19.97
CA SER A 2 4.04 -7.33 -20.49
C SER A 2 4.16 -6.35 -19.31
N LYS A 3 4.86 -5.24 -19.49
CA LYS A 3 4.86 -4.17 -18.49
C LYS A 3 3.41 -3.73 -18.34
N MET A 4 2.85 -3.83 -17.12
CA MET A 4 1.59 -3.15 -16.83
C MET A 4 1.76 -1.68 -17.19
N ASP A 5 0.74 -1.10 -17.81
CA ASP A 5 0.79 0.32 -18.14
C ASP A 5 0.82 1.16 -16.84
N ALA A 6 1.34 2.38 -16.92
CA ALA A 6 1.48 3.24 -15.75
C ALA A 6 0.13 3.55 -15.07
N LEU A 7 -0.97 3.53 -15.83
CA LEU A 7 -2.32 3.76 -15.31
C LEU A 7 -2.82 2.58 -14.48
N GLN A 8 -2.57 1.34 -14.92
CA GLN A 8 -2.90 0.12 -14.21
C GLN A 8 -2.14 0.02 -12.89
N ILE A 9 -0.87 0.41 -12.90
CA ILE A 9 -0.05 0.45 -11.68
C ILE A 9 -0.66 1.48 -10.72
N TYR A 10 -0.96 2.69 -11.19
CA TYR A 10 -1.57 3.71 -10.35
C TYR A 10 -2.94 3.30 -9.80
N ALA A 11 -3.79 2.67 -10.61
CA ALA A 11 -5.08 2.14 -10.17
C ALA A 11 -4.92 1.06 -9.09
N ALA A 12 -3.94 0.17 -9.24
CA ALA A 12 -3.64 -0.85 -8.22
C ALA A 12 -3.21 -0.19 -6.89
N PHE A 13 -2.43 0.89 -6.93
CA PHE A 13 -2.07 1.63 -5.73
C PHE A 13 -3.27 2.22 -5.02
N LEU A 14 -4.17 2.86 -5.77
CA LEU A 14 -5.37 3.47 -5.21
C LEU A 14 -6.26 2.42 -4.54
N ASN A 15 -6.44 1.26 -5.17
CA ASN A 15 -7.19 0.15 -4.57
C ASN A 15 -6.54 -0.37 -3.27
N MET A 16 -5.20 -0.44 -3.22
CA MET A 16 -4.48 -0.82 -1.99
C MET A 16 -4.65 0.19 -0.87
N ILE A 17 -4.78 1.48 -1.19
CA ILE A 17 -5.04 2.52 -0.20
C ILE A 17 -6.51 2.51 0.25
N GLU A 18 -7.45 2.25 -0.66
CA GLU A 18 -8.89 2.24 -0.38
C GLU A 18 -9.31 1.24 0.69
N ILE A 19 -8.60 0.10 0.77
CA ILE A 19 -8.86 -0.94 1.77
C ILE A 19 -8.30 -0.63 3.16
N LEU A 20 -7.50 0.42 3.32
CA LEU A 20 -6.91 0.81 4.60
C LEU A 20 -7.94 1.60 5.43
N ASP A 21 -7.95 1.37 6.74
CA ASP A 21 -8.77 2.15 7.68
C ASP A 21 -8.23 3.58 7.82
N ASN A 22 -6.90 3.72 7.78
CA ASN A 22 -6.24 5.01 7.84
C ASN A 22 -4.90 4.96 7.09
N TYR A 23 -4.52 6.08 6.49
CA TYR A 23 -3.20 6.23 5.88
C TYR A 23 -2.74 7.69 5.88
N LYS A 24 -1.42 7.87 5.87
CA LYS A 24 -0.79 9.17 5.64
C LYS A 24 0.37 9.01 4.67
N LEU A 25 0.17 9.48 3.45
CA LEU A 25 1.23 9.57 2.43
C LEU A 25 1.92 10.92 2.54
N PHE A 26 3.26 10.93 2.61
CA PHE A 26 4.04 12.15 2.68
C PHE A 26 5.43 11.99 2.04
N LYS A 27 6.07 13.12 1.75
CA LYS A 27 7.44 13.17 1.27
C LYS A 27 8.34 13.66 2.41
N ASN A 28 9.41 12.93 2.68
CA ASN A 28 10.38 13.29 3.69
C ASN A 28 11.28 14.44 3.21
N SER A 29 11.97 15.09 4.15
CA SER A 29 12.93 16.16 3.86
C SER A 29 14.12 15.69 3.02
N ASP A 30 14.47 14.41 3.08
CA ASP A 30 15.52 13.77 2.27
C ASP A 30 15.06 13.41 0.84
N GLY A 31 13.82 13.73 0.48
CA GLY A 31 13.28 13.51 -0.85
C GLY A 31 12.60 12.15 -1.05
N THR A 32 12.66 11.25 -0.08
CA THR A 32 12.00 9.94 -0.16
C THR A 32 10.49 10.03 0.07
N HIS A 33 9.76 9.05 -0.48
CA HIS A 33 8.33 8.86 -0.25
C HIS A 33 8.11 7.97 0.98
N ALA A 34 7.13 8.30 1.82
CA ALA A 34 6.76 7.51 2.97
C ALA A 34 5.23 7.40 3.11
N ILE A 35 4.78 6.27 3.64
CA ILE A 35 3.37 6.04 3.97
C ILE A 35 3.26 5.36 5.33
N ASP A 36 2.46 5.95 6.20
CA ASP A 36 1.96 5.30 7.41
C ASP A 36 0.59 4.69 7.10
N VAL A 37 0.36 3.44 7.48
CA VAL A 37 -0.88 2.71 7.16
C VAL A 37 -1.45 2.00 8.38
N GLU A 38 -2.77 1.88 8.40
CA GLU A 38 -3.54 1.11 9.40
C GLU A 38 -4.66 0.32 8.72
N ILE A 39 -4.80 -0.96 9.05
CA ILE A 39 -5.94 -1.80 8.69
C ILE A 39 -6.21 -2.79 9.82
N LYS A 40 -7.43 -2.82 10.35
CA LYS A 40 -7.90 -3.68 11.45
C LYS A 40 -6.95 -3.72 12.65
N GLY A 41 -6.40 -2.57 13.01
CA GLY A 41 -5.44 -2.40 14.11
C GLY A 41 -4.00 -2.80 13.79
N TYR A 42 -3.71 -3.35 12.60
CA TYR A 42 -2.35 -3.55 12.11
C TYR A 42 -1.79 -2.25 11.57
N LYS A 43 -0.66 -1.80 12.12
CA LYS A 43 0.01 -0.55 11.74
C LYS A 43 1.39 -0.83 11.18
N GLN A 44 1.75 -0.10 10.15
CA GLN A 44 3.09 -0.17 9.57
C GLN A 44 3.47 1.15 8.87
N SER A 45 4.75 1.45 8.86
CA SER A 45 5.32 2.58 8.11
C SER A 45 6.28 2.07 7.04
N PHE A 46 6.18 2.61 5.84
CA PHE A 46 7.12 2.33 4.75
C PHE A 46 7.79 3.60 4.25
N LYS A 47 9.00 3.45 3.73
CA LYS A 47 9.79 4.51 3.12
C LYS A 47 10.49 3.94 1.89
N ALA A 48 10.49 4.69 0.79
CA ALA A 48 11.18 4.32 -0.44
C ALA A 48 11.59 5.56 -1.24
N ASP A 49 12.60 5.40 -2.11
CA ASP A 49 13.11 6.50 -2.94
C ASP A 49 12.12 6.93 -4.02
N ASP A 50 11.21 6.03 -4.42
CA ASP A 50 10.18 6.28 -5.42
C ASP A 50 8.85 5.61 -5.05
N ILE A 51 7.78 6.07 -5.70
CA ILE A 51 6.42 5.61 -5.44
C ILE A 51 6.21 4.13 -5.82
N TYR A 52 6.89 3.61 -6.83
CA TYR A 52 6.72 2.22 -7.26
C TYR A 52 7.28 1.25 -6.22
N ASN A 53 8.44 1.57 -5.66
CA ASN A 53 9.01 0.80 -4.56
C ASN A 53 8.15 0.91 -3.29
N LEU A 54 7.57 2.08 -3.00
CA LEU A 54 6.64 2.23 -1.89
C LEU A 54 5.39 1.35 -2.05
N MET A 55 4.85 1.30 -3.26
CA MET A 55 3.72 0.44 -3.62
C MET A 55 4.03 -1.04 -3.43
N ASN A 56 5.20 -1.49 -3.87
CA ASN A 56 5.61 -2.89 -3.73
C ASN A 56 5.72 -3.28 -2.25
N LEU A 57 6.29 -2.40 -1.41
CA LEU A 57 6.39 -2.63 0.03
C LEU A 57 5.00 -2.74 0.69
N LEU A 58 4.08 -1.83 0.33
CA LEU A 58 2.71 -1.86 0.82
C LEU A 58 2.00 -3.16 0.40
N GLY A 59 2.03 -3.50 -0.89
CA GLY A 59 1.39 -4.70 -1.42
C GLY A 59 1.93 -6.00 -0.81
N ASP A 60 3.25 -6.11 -0.66
CA ASP A 60 3.89 -7.28 -0.02
C ASP A 60 3.46 -7.41 1.45
N TRP A 61 3.36 -6.30 2.19
CA TRP A 61 2.87 -6.32 3.56
C TRP A 61 1.40 -6.73 3.66
N LEU A 62 0.52 -6.17 2.81
CA LEU A 62 -0.90 -6.55 2.77
C LEU A 62 -1.04 -8.06 2.53
N CYS A 63 -0.31 -8.62 1.55
CA CYS A 63 -0.33 -10.06 1.27
C CYS A 63 0.12 -10.94 2.44
N LYS A 64 0.88 -10.39 3.40
CA LYS A 64 1.38 -11.10 4.60
C LYS A 64 0.44 -10.98 5.80
N LEU A 65 -0.60 -10.14 5.73
CA LEU A 65 -1.57 -10.02 6.82
C LEU A 65 -2.38 -11.32 7.00
N PRO A 66 -2.80 -11.66 8.23
CA PRO A 66 -3.60 -12.85 8.49
C PRO A 66 -4.86 -12.90 7.62
N LYS A 67 -5.27 -14.12 7.22
CA LYS A 67 -6.48 -14.30 6.40
C LYS A 67 -7.72 -13.63 7.02
N SER A 68 -7.86 -13.64 8.34
CA SER A 68 -8.96 -13.00 9.07
C SER A 68 -9.07 -11.49 8.80
N THR A 69 -8.00 -10.82 8.37
CA THR A 69 -8.05 -9.43 7.93
C THR A 69 -8.98 -9.25 6.73
N TRP A 70 -9.11 -10.27 5.87
CA TRP A 70 -9.82 -10.19 4.59
C TRP A 70 -11.23 -10.79 4.60
N VAL A 71 -11.62 -11.51 5.65
CA VAL A 71 -12.86 -12.33 5.73
C VAL A 71 -14.15 -11.48 5.88
N GLU A 72 -14.09 -10.16 5.69
CA GLU A 72 -15.30 -9.31 5.71
C GLU A 72 -15.98 -9.16 4.34
N PHE A 73 -15.37 -9.62 3.25
CA PHE A 73 -16.01 -9.67 1.94
C PHE A 73 -16.77 -11.00 1.75
N ASN A 74 -17.91 -11.16 2.44
CA ASN A 74 -18.92 -12.14 2.03
C ASN A 74 -19.68 -11.56 0.83
N PHE A 75 -19.31 -12.02 -0.38
CA PHE A 75 -20.12 -11.81 -1.59
C PHE A 75 -21.32 -12.75 -1.60
#